data_AF-A0A7L4L336-F1
#
_entry.id   AF-A0A7L4L336-F1
#
_cell.length_a   1.000
_cell.length_b   1.000
_cell.length_c   1.000
_cell.angle_alpha   90.00
_cell.angle_beta   90.00
_cell.angle_gamma   90.00
#
_symmetry.space_group_name_H-M   'P 1'
#
loop_
_entity.id
_entity.type
_entity.pdbx_description
1 polymer ?
#
loop_
_entity_poly.entity_id
_entity_poly.type
_entity_poly.pdbx_seq_one_letter_code
_entity_poly.pdbx_strand_id
1 'polypeptide(L)'
;LQRIGLQLRATLENITRLRAEGQDFRWYLKLKCGNCGEVSEKWQYLRLMDSAPLKGGRGSATMVQKCKLCSRENSIDILSQTIKPYNAEDSEKFKTIVEFECRGLEPVDFQPQAGFAAEGAESGTPFNDINLLEKDWNDYDEKTKESVGIYEVTHKFVKC
;
A
#
# COMPACT_ATOMS: atom_id res chain seq x y z
N LEU A 1 -15.21 2.64 -14.39
CA LEU A 1 -14.62 2.90 -13.05
C LEU A 1 -14.18 1.55 -12.53
N GLN A 2 -12.90 1.37 -12.24
CA GLN A 2 -12.34 0.07 -11.86
C GLN A 2 -11.77 0.19 -10.46
N ARG A 3 -12.06 -0.78 -9.59
CA ARG A 3 -11.47 -0.89 -8.26
C ARG A 3 -10.39 -1.96 -8.30
N ILE A 4 -9.24 -1.66 -7.73
CA ILE A 4 -8.10 -2.58 -7.66
C ILE A 4 -7.65 -2.68 -6.22
N GLY A 5 -7.71 -3.89 -5.66
CA GLY A 5 -7.20 -4.21 -4.34
C GLY A 5 -5.71 -4.57 -4.39
N LEU A 6 -4.91 -3.95 -3.52
CA LEU A 6 -3.55 -4.39 -3.24
C LEU A 6 -3.60 -5.42 -2.11
N GLN A 7 -3.21 -6.65 -2.42
CA GLN A 7 -3.07 -7.71 -1.44
C GLN A 7 -1.62 -7.86 -1.01
N LEU A 8 -1.40 -7.91 0.30
CA LEU A 8 -0.12 -8.22 0.93
C LEU A 8 -0.11 -9.69 1.33
N ARG A 9 1.07 -10.32 1.29
CA ARG A 9 1.38 -11.59 1.94
C ARG A 9 2.75 -11.46 2.58
N ALA A 10 2.86 -11.89 3.83
CA ALA A 10 4.11 -11.95 4.58
C ALA A 10 4.02 -13.06 5.62
N THR A 11 5.16 -13.57 6.04
CA THR A 11 5.30 -14.46 7.20
C THR A 11 5.50 -13.59 8.44
N LEU A 12 4.64 -13.74 9.44
CA LEU A 12 4.69 -12.99 10.69
C LEU A 12 5.23 -13.87 11.82
N GLU A 13 6.21 -13.35 12.56
CA GLU A 13 6.76 -13.94 13.78
C GLU A 13 6.45 -13.02 14.96
N ASN A 14 5.66 -13.51 15.91
CA ASN A 14 5.30 -12.82 17.16
C ASN A 14 4.76 -11.39 17.00
N ILE A 15 4.20 -11.06 15.83
CA ILE A 15 3.70 -9.72 15.50
C ILE A 15 2.30 -9.77 14.87
N THR A 16 1.53 -8.70 15.07
CA THR A 16 0.18 -8.54 14.53
C THR A 16 -0.09 -7.08 14.17
N ARG A 17 -1.27 -6.81 13.59
CA ARG A 17 -1.75 -5.45 13.25
C ARG A 17 -0.79 -4.61 12.40
N LEU A 18 -0.05 -5.26 11.49
CA LEU A 18 0.79 -4.58 10.50
C LEU A 18 -0.08 -3.69 9.61
N ARG A 19 0.16 -2.39 9.62
CA ARG A 19 -0.67 -1.41 8.92
C ARG A 19 0.14 -0.20 8.44
N ALA A 20 -0.36 0.45 7.39
CA ALA A 20 0.09 1.79 7.02
C ALA A 20 -0.36 2.79 8.10
N GLU A 21 0.57 3.59 8.64
CA GLU A 21 0.29 4.57 9.69
C GLU A 21 0.43 6.01 9.15
N GLY A 22 -0.52 6.87 9.52
CA GLY A 22 -0.54 8.28 9.11
C GLY A 22 -1.22 8.55 7.77
N GLN A 23 -1.68 9.80 7.58
CA GLN A 23 -2.26 10.24 6.29
C GLN A 23 -1.18 10.57 5.25
N ASP A 24 0.06 10.71 5.68
CA ASP A 24 1.25 10.97 4.88
C ASP A 24 1.98 9.69 4.43
N PHE A 25 1.49 8.51 4.84
CA PHE A 25 1.97 7.21 4.37
C PHE A 25 2.02 7.15 2.84
N ARG A 26 3.14 6.68 2.31
CA ARG A 26 3.43 6.66 0.87
C ARG A 26 3.23 5.27 0.28
N TRP A 27 2.17 5.13 -0.51
CA TRP A 27 1.97 3.96 -1.36
C TRP A 27 2.81 4.10 -2.63
N TYR A 28 4.04 3.57 -2.63
CA TYR A 28 4.91 3.61 -3.81
C TYR A 28 4.48 2.56 -4.85
N LEU A 29 4.07 3.03 -6.02
CA LEU A 29 3.46 2.24 -7.08
C LEU A 29 4.15 2.50 -8.42
N LYS A 30 4.18 1.46 -9.26
CA LYS A 30 4.26 1.61 -10.71
C LYS A 30 2.85 1.68 -11.26
N LEU A 31 2.60 2.66 -12.12
CA LEU A 31 1.27 2.94 -12.64
C LEU A 31 1.25 2.75 -14.15
N LYS A 32 0.23 2.04 -14.65
CA LYS A 32 0.00 1.75 -16.05
C LYS A 32 -1.16 2.58 -16.58
N CYS A 33 -0.95 3.23 -17.73
CA CYS A 33 -2.02 3.88 -18.46
C CYS A 33 -2.94 2.82 -19.10
N GLY A 34 -4.22 2.84 -18.74
CA GLY A 34 -5.21 1.93 -19.30
C GLY A 34 -5.52 2.18 -20.79
N ASN A 35 -5.02 3.27 -21.38
CA ASN A 35 -5.26 3.62 -22.77
C ASN A 35 -4.18 3.09 -23.72
N CYS A 36 -2.91 3.40 -23.46
CA CYS A 36 -1.79 3.04 -24.34
C CYS A 36 -0.83 2.01 -23.71
N GLY A 37 -1.09 1.57 -22.48
CA GLY A 37 -0.26 0.57 -21.80
C GLY A 37 1.04 1.08 -21.19
N GLU A 38 1.36 2.37 -21.36
CA GLU A 38 2.56 3.00 -20.80
C GLU A 38 2.66 2.80 -19.29
N VAL A 39 3.79 2.29 -18.80
CA VAL A 39 4.08 2.08 -17.38
C VAL A 39 5.11 3.09 -16.90
N SER A 40 4.91 3.67 -15.72
CA SER A 40 5.83 4.68 -15.21
C SER A 40 7.25 4.16 -14.98
N GLU A 41 8.24 4.84 -15.58
CA GLU A 41 9.66 4.52 -15.41
C GLU A 41 10.14 4.63 -13.95
N LYS A 42 9.62 5.60 -13.20
CA LYS A 42 9.95 5.82 -11.78
C LYS A 42 8.82 5.35 -10.88
N TRP A 43 9.17 5.03 -9.64
CA TRP A 43 8.19 4.88 -8.57
C TRP A 43 7.48 6.20 -8.35
N GLN A 44 6.16 6.14 -8.23
CA GLN A 44 5.31 7.26 -7.85
C GLN A 44 4.65 6.90 -6.52
N TYR A 45 4.41 7.87 -5.65
CA TYR A 45 3.69 7.60 -4.40
C TYR A 45 2.34 8.29 -4.38
N LEU A 46 1.40 7.66 -3.68
CA LEU A 46 0.11 8.24 -3.30
C LEU A 46 0.07 8.37 -1.77
N ARG A 47 -0.53 9.45 -1.27
CA ARG A 47 -0.77 9.68 0.17
C ARG A 47 -2.22 10.08 0.38
N LEU A 48 -2.82 9.67 1.49
CA LEU A 48 -4.20 10.04 1.81
C LEU A 48 -4.41 11.55 1.92
N MET A 49 -3.39 12.27 2.38
CA MET A 49 -3.44 13.73 2.51
C MET A 49 -3.37 14.48 1.17
N ASP A 50 -2.98 13.80 0.08
CA ASP A 50 -2.88 14.43 -1.24
C ASP A 50 -4.26 14.49 -1.91
N SER A 51 -4.56 15.62 -2.53
CA SER A 51 -5.79 15.82 -3.28
C SER A 51 -5.55 16.73 -4.47
N ALA A 52 -5.90 16.24 -5.66
CA ALA A 52 -5.79 16.93 -6.92
C ALA A 52 -7.19 17.09 -7.57
N PRO A 53 -7.55 18.28 -8.07
CA PRO A 53 -8.86 18.52 -8.64
C PRO A 53 -9.04 17.79 -9.97
N LEU A 54 -10.22 17.19 -10.17
CA LEU A 54 -10.60 16.60 -11.46
C LEU A 54 -11.23 17.65 -12.37
N LYS A 55 -10.93 17.59 -13.68
CA LYS A 55 -11.57 18.47 -14.67
C LYS A 55 -13.09 18.28 -14.69
N GLY A 56 -13.80 19.39 -14.88
CA GLY A 56 -15.26 19.41 -15.06
C GLY A 56 -16.06 19.26 -13.77
N GLY A 57 -15.50 19.62 -12.60
CA GLY A 57 -16.23 19.63 -11.33
C GLY A 57 -16.55 18.25 -10.76
N ARG A 58 -15.85 17.20 -11.20
CA ARG A 58 -16.11 15.80 -10.82
C ARG A 58 -15.51 15.40 -9.46
N GLY A 59 -15.23 16.38 -8.59
CA GLY A 59 -14.53 16.18 -7.32
C GLY A 59 -13.01 16.21 -7.45
N SER A 60 -12.34 15.46 -6.59
CA SER A 60 -10.88 15.32 -6.52
C SER A 60 -10.47 13.85 -6.54
N ALA A 61 -9.18 13.61 -6.74
CA ALA A 61 -8.55 12.29 -6.57
C ALA A 61 -7.18 12.48 -5.93
N THR A 62 -6.65 11.43 -5.30
CA THR A 62 -5.32 11.45 -4.69
C THR A 62 -4.23 11.89 -5.68
N MET A 63 -4.30 11.41 -6.92
CA MET A 63 -3.38 11.81 -7.99
C MET A 63 -4.10 11.94 -9.33
N VAL A 64 -3.81 13.03 -10.04
CA VAL A 64 -4.20 13.27 -11.44
C VAL A 64 -2.93 13.48 -12.26
N GLN A 65 -2.76 12.73 -13.35
CA GLN A 65 -1.61 12.91 -14.24
C GLN A 65 -1.95 12.67 -15.71
N LYS A 66 -1.20 13.36 -16.57
CA LYS A 66 -1.25 13.18 -18.02
C LYS A 66 -0.26 12.09 -18.43
N CYS A 67 -0.73 11.09 -19.16
CA CYS A 67 0.14 10.06 -19.72
C CYS A 67 1.18 10.70 -20.66
N LYS A 68 2.46 10.41 -20.43
CA LYS A 68 3.57 10.95 -21.23
C LYS A 68 3.54 10.50 -22.69
N LEU A 69 2.95 9.33 -22.97
CA LEU A 69 2.86 8.77 -24.32
C LEU A 69 1.61 9.25 -25.06
N CYS A 70 0.41 8.92 -24.58
CA CYS A 70 -0.84 9.20 -25.30
C CYS A 70 -1.53 10.50 -24.91
N SER A 71 -0.95 11.30 -24.00
CA SER A 71 -1.51 12.56 -23.53
C SER A 71 -2.87 12.49 -22.82
N ARG A 72 -3.42 11.29 -22.59
CA ARG A 72 -4.68 11.10 -21.85
C ARG A 72 -4.47 11.48 -20.38
N GLU A 73 -5.41 12.25 -19.85
CA GLU A 73 -5.49 12.55 -18.41
C GLU A 73 -6.12 11.36 -17.68
N ASN A 74 -5.43 10.88 -16.65
CA ASN A 74 -5.86 9.76 -15.83
C ASN A 74 -5.78 10.14 -14.36
N SER A 75 -6.51 9.43 -13.51
CA SER A 75 -6.45 9.62 -12.07
C SER A 75 -6.56 8.31 -11.31
N ILE A 76 -6.07 8.33 -10.07
CA ILE A 76 -6.16 7.24 -9.11
C ILE A 76 -6.45 7.82 -7.73
N ASP A 77 -7.30 7.16 -6.97
CA ASP A 77 -7.69 7.59 -5.63
C ASP A 77 -7.52 6.46 -4.61
N ILE A 78 -6.99 6.76 -3.42
CA ILE A 78 -6.91 5.82 -2.31
C ILE A 78 -8.28 5.79 -1.62
N LEU A 79 -8.85 4.60 -1.46
CA LEU A 79 -10.12 4.43 -0.73
C LEU A 79 -9.82 4.23 0.76
N SER A 80 -9.75 5.31 1.52
CA SER A 80 -9.34 5.30 2.94
C SER A 80 -10.09 4.29 3.81
N GLN A 81 -11.40 4.11 3.58
CA GLN A 81 -12.26 3.17 4.29
C GLN A 81 -11.91 1.69 4.04
N THR A 82 -11.06 1.39 3.05
CA THR A 82 -10.66 0.04 2.67
C THR A 82 -9.32 -0.36 3.26
N ILE A 83 -8.61 0.57 3.91
CA ILE A 83 -7.33 0.29 4.56
C ILE A 83 -7.58 -0.64 5.74
N LYS A 84 -6.92 -1.79 5.74
CA LYS A 84 -7.07 -2.83 6.76
C LYS A 84 -5.70 -3.32 7.23
N PRO A 85 -5.56 -3.65 8.53
CA PRO A 85 -4.33 -4.26 9.05
C PRO A 85 -4.17 -5.68 8.51
N TYR A 86 -2.91 -6.12 8.45
CA TYR A 86 -2.51 -7.51 8.24
C TYR A 86 -2.14 -8.11 9.60
N ASN A 87 -2.92 -9.09 10.06
CA ASN A 87 -2.84 -9.64 11.41
C ASN A 87 -2.15 -11.01 11.43
N ALA A 88 -1.85 -11.51 12.63
CA ALA A 88 -1.26 -12.83 12.83
C ALA A 88 -2.04 -13.96 12.11
N GLU A 89 -3.38 -13.93 12.15
CA GLU A 89 -4.22 -14.94 11.47
C GLU A 89 -4.15 -14.91 9.93
N ASP A 90 -3.67 -13.79 9.38
CA ASP A 90 -3.49 -13.59 7.95
C ASP A 90 -2.11 -14.05 7.46
N SER A 91 -1.18 -14.38 8.37
CA SER A 91 0.18 -14.81 8.04
C SER A 91 0.17 -15.86 6.91
N GLU A 92 1.10 -15.67 5.98
CA GLU A 92 1.27 -16.47 4.76
C GLU A 92 0.08 -16.48 3.78
N LYS A 93 -0.97 -15.68 3.97
CA LYS A 93 -2.12 -15.57 3.06
C LYS A 93 -2.14 -14.20 2.40
N PHE A 94 -2.62 -14.17 1.15
CA PHE A 94 -2.88 -12.88 0.51
C PHE A 94 -4.14 -12.23 1.12
N LYS A 95 -3.99 -11.02 1.65
CA LYS A 95 -5.09 -10.21 2.18
C LYS A 95 -5.04 -8.81 1.58
N THR A 96 -6.20 -8.30 1.15
CA THR A 96 -6.35 -6.91 0.70
C THR A 96 -6.12 -5.96 1.88
N ILE A 97 -5.10 -5.10 1.75
CA ILE A 97 -4.75 -4.09 2.76
C ILE A 97 -5.17 -2.68 2.38
N VAL A 98 -5.45 -2.42 1.09
CA VAL A 98 -5.99 -1.16 0.57
C VAL A 98 -6.59 -1.38 -0.82
N GLU A 99 -7.59 -0.60 -1.18
CA GLU A 99 -8.15 -0.54 -2.53
C GLU A 99 -7.97 0.86 -3.13
N PHE A 100 -7.80 0.88 -4.46
CA PHE A 100 -7.69 2.09 -5.26
C PHE A 100 -8.88 2.21 -6.22
N GLU A 101 -9.42 3.42 -6.35
CA GLU A 101 -10.32 3.75 -7.45
C GLU A 101 -9.52 4.27 -8.65
N CYS A 102 -9.55 3.51 -9.75
CA CYS A 102 -8.75 3.77 -10.93
C CYS A 102 -9.60 4.37 -12.07
N ARG A 103 -9.11 5.49 -12.62
CA ARG A 103 -9.69 6.17 -13.80
C ARG A 103 -8.62 6.30 -14.88
N GLY A 104 -8.37 5.20 -15.59
CA GLY A 104 -7.38 5.12 -16.69
C GLY A 104 -5.93 4.97 -16.22
N LEU A 105 -5.71 4.84 -14.90
CA LEU A 105 -4.40 4.65 -14.28
C LEU A 105 -4.50 3.50 -13.27
N GLU A 106 -3.83 2.39 -13.55
CA GLU A 106 -3.91 1.16 -12.76
C GLU A 106 -2.55 0.86 -12.11
N PRO A 107 -2.47 0.51 -10.83
CA PRO A 107 -1.23 0.06 -10.23
C PRO A 107 -0.87 -1.34 -10.75
N VAL A 108 0.41 -1.53 -11.05
CA VAL A 108 0.95 -2.79 -11.61
C VAL A 108 2.14 -3.33 -10.83
N ASP A 109 2.73 -2.54 -9.94
CA ASP A 109 3.80 -2.96 -9.03
C ASP A 109 3.72 -2.10 -7.76
N PHE A 110 4.21 -2.65 -6.64
CA PHE A 110 4.19 -2.02 -5.32
C PHE A 110 5.53 -2.22 -4.60
N GLN A 111 6.07 -1.12 -4.07
CA GLN A 111 7.24 -1.11 -3.21
C GLN A 111 6.84 -0.63 -1.81
N PRO A 112 6.55 -1.53 -0.86
CA PRO A 112 6.45 -1.13 0.54
C PRO A 112 7.79 -0.53 0.99
N GLN A 113 7.72 0.53 1.80
CA GLN A 113 8.88 1.21 2.38
C GLN A 113 8.60 1.49 3.87
N ALA A 114 9.13 2.58 4.43
CA ALA A 114 8.88 3.04 5.79
C ALA A 114 7.44 3.55 6.00
N GLY A 115 7.05 3.67 7.27
CA GLY A 115 5.75 4.20 7.71
C GLY A 115 4.73 3.12 8.08
N PHE A 116 5.15 1.84 8.10
CA PHE A 116 4.32 0.80 8.70
C PHE A 116 4.44 0.82 10.22
N ALA A 117 3.39 0.36 10.88
CA ALA A 117 3.39 0.08 12.31
C ALA A 117 2.76 -1.28 12.58
N ALA A 118 3.15 -1.91 13.68
CA ALA A 118 2.65 -3.21 14.13
C ALA A 118 2.71 -3.31 15.66
N GLU A 119 2.21 -4.42 16.20
CA GLU A 119 2.18 -4.68 17.64
C GLU A 119 2.72 -6.10 17.91
N GLY A 120 3.49 -6.27 18.99
CA GLY A 120 3.83 -7.60 19.50
C GLY A 120 2.56 -8.39 19.80
N ALA A 121 2.47 -9.62 19.27
CA ALA A 121 1.21 -10.37 19.20
C ALA A 121 0.59 -10.64 20.59
N GLU A 122 1.42 -10.91 21.59
CA GLU A 122 0.97 -11.15 22.97
C GLU A 122 1.11 -9.92 23.88
N SER A 123 2.18 -9.14 23.68
CA SER A 123 2.59 -8.06 24.57
C SER A 123 1.89 -6.72 24.32
N GLY A 124 1.35 -6.54 23.11
CA GLY A 124 0.91 -5.24 22.59
C GLY A 124 2.03 -4.21 22.50
N THR A 125 3.31 -4.61 22.51
CA THR A 125 4.45 -3.70 22.34
C THR A 125 4.36 -3.02 20.97
N PRO A 126 4.30 -1.68 20.88
CA PRO A 126 4.19 -0.99 19.60
C PRO A 126 5.54 -0.97 18.88
N PHE A 127 5.52 -1.34 17.60
CA PHE A 127 6.65 -1.20 16.67
C PHE A 127 6.24 -0.20 15.59
N ASN A 128 6.88 0.97 15.58
CA ASN A 128 6.57 2.07 14.66
C ASN A 128 7.69 2.25 13.63
N ASP A 129 7.41 3.03 12.58
CA ASP A 129 8.38 3.36 11.52
C ASP A 129 9.03 2.13 10.85
N ILE A 130 8.31 1.01 10.81
CA ILE A 130 8.75 -0.24 10.17
C ILE A 130 8.98 0.03 8.68
N ASN A 131 10.16 -0.35 8.20
CA ASN A 131 10.55 -0.22 6.80
C ASN A 131 10.65 -1.59 6.13
N LEU A 132 9.74 -1.84 5.19
CA LEU A 132 9.64 -3.11 4.47
C LEU A 132 10.27 -3.06 3.07
N LEU A 133 11.18 -2.11 2.81
CA LEU A 133 11.88 -1.99 1.52
C LEU A 133 12.64 -3.27 1.17
N GLU A 134 13.36 -3.85 2.14
CA GLU A 134 14.16 -5.06 2.00
C GLU A 134 13.33 -6.36 2.04
N LYS A 135 12.00 -6.25 2.16
CA LYS A 135 11.03 -7.36 2.27
C LYS A 135 11.11 -8.21 3.52
N ASP A 136 12.15 -8.05 4.31
CA ASP A 136 12.33 -8.64 5.62
C ASP A 136 12.59 -7.54 6.65
N TRP A 137 12.00 -7.68 7.83
CA TRP A 137 12.21 -6.82 8.98
C TRP A 137 12.18 -7.67 10.25
N ASN A 138 13.04 -7.38 11.21
CA ASN A 138 13.05 -8.01 12.51
C ASN A 138 13.43 -7.01 13.60
N ASP A 139 13.00 -7.33 14.81
CA ASP A 139 13.33 -6.60 16.03
C ASP A 139 13.15 -7.54 17.23
N TYR A 140 13.18 -7.02 18.45
CA TYR A 140 13.06 -7.79 19.67
C TYR A 140 12.03 -7.19 20.62
N ASP A 141 11.12 -8.03 21.12
CA ASP A 141 10.12 -7.62 22.10
C ASP A 141 10.65 -7.86 23.52
N GLU A 142 11.08 -6.78 24.17
CA GLU A 142 11.64 -6.83 25.53
C GLU A 142 10.65 -7.35 26.59
N LYS A 143 9.32 -7.28 26.34
CA LYS A 143 8.33 -7.75 27.31
C LYS A 143 8.20 -9.28 27.30
N THR A 144 8.21 -9.91 26.13
CA THR A 144 8.11 -11.37 25.99
C THR A 144 9.48 -12.04 25.94
N LYS A 145 10.54 -11.27 25.67
CA LYS A 145 11.92 -11.76 25.45
C LYS A 145 12.01 -12.67 24.23
N GLU A 146 11.32 -12.28 23.17
CA GLU A 146 11.24 -13.02 21.92
C GLU A 146 11.57 -12.11 20.74
N SER A 147 12.08 -12.70 19.67
CA SER A 147 12.21 -12.02 18.38
C SER A 147 10.84 -11.76 17.78
N VAL A 148 10.71 -10.64 17.08
CA VAL A 148 9.56 -10.31 16.23
C VAL A 148 10.03 -10.12 14.81
N GLY A 149 9.18 -10.43 13.84
CA GLY A 149 9.58 -10.38 12.44
C GLY A 149 8.44 -10.34 11.44
N ILE A 150 8.76 -9.75 10.29
CA ILE A 150 7.92 -9.69 9.09
C ILE A 150 8.82 -10.10 7.93
N TYR A 151 8.53 -11.24 7.30
CA TYR A 151 9.40 -11.83 6.30
C TYR A 151 8.69 -12.12 4.98
N GLU A 152 9.47 -12.31 3.93
CA GLU A 152 9.02 -12.72 2.61
C GLU A 152 7.89 -11.83 2.05
N VAL A 153 7.96 -10.52 2.34
CA VAL A 153 6.89 -9.59 1.95
C VAL A 153 6.73 -9.60 0.44
N THR A 154 5.54 -10.02 0.01
CA THR A 154 5.12 -10.03 -1.38
C THR A 154 3.73 -9.45 -1.55
N HIS A 155 3.36 -9.17 -2.78
CA HIS A 155 2.10 -8.53 -3.09
C HIS A 155 1.49 -9.03 -4.40
N LYS A 156 0.21 -8.78 -4.57
CA LYS A 156 -0.47 -8.88 -5.86
C LYS A 156 -1.63 -7.90 -5.95
N PHE A 157 -2.04 -7.60 -7.17
CA PHE A 157 -3.22 -6.80 -7.43
C PHE A 157 -4.39 -7.69 -7.86
N VAL A 158 -5.57 -7.39 -7.33
CA VAL A 158 -6.83 -8.06 -7.70
C VAL A 158 -7.82 -7.02 -8.19
N LYS A 159 -8.57 -7.35 -9.25
CA LYS A 159 -9.70 -6.52 -9.68
C LYS A 159 -10.88 -6.82 -8.76
N CYS A 160 -11.48 -5.78 -8.19
CA CYS A 160 -12.66 -5.89 -7.32
C CYS A 160 -13.95 -5.62 -8.09
#